data_AF-A0A447MXL2-F1
#
_entry.id   AF-A0A447MXL2-F1
#
_cell.length_a   1.000
_cell.length_b   1.000
_cell.length_c   1.000
_cell.angle_alpha   90.00
_cell.angle_beta   90.00
_cell.angle_gamma   90.00
#
_symmetry.space_group_name_H-M   'P 1'
#
loop_
_entity.id
_entity.type
_entity.pdbx_description
1 polymer ?
#
loop_
_entity_poly.entity_id
_entity_poly.type
_entity_poly.pdbx_seq_one_letter_code
_entity_poly.pdbx_strand_id
1 'polypeptide(L)'
;MKKWLLAAGLGLAMVTSAQAADKIAIVNMGNLFQQVAQKTGVSNTLENEFKGRAAELQKMETDLQSKMQRLQSMKAGSDRTKLEKDVMSQRQTFAQKSAGF
;
A
#
# COMPACT_ATOMS: atom_id res chain seq x y z
N MET A 1 39.35 36.43 10.09
CA MET A 1 39.90 36.15 11.43
C MET A 1 38.87 36.52 12.49
N LYS A 2 38.47 35.56 13.34
CA LYS A 2 38.15 35.72 14.79
C LYS A 2 36.87 36.57 15.11
N LYS A 3 35.88 36.16 15.90
CA LYS A 3 35.94 35.42 17.17
C LYS A 3 34.59 34.81 17.60
N TRP A 4 34.56 33.53 18.05
CA TRP A 4 34.30 33.05 19.43
C TRP A 4 32.89 33.38 19.98
N LEU A 5 31.98 32.40 20.09
CA LEU A 5 31.70 31.54 21.26
C LEU A 5 30.87 32.21 22.39
N LEU A 6 29.67 31.63 22.61
CA LEU A 6 28.96 31.34 23.88
C LEU A 6 28.45 32.46 24.82
N ALA A 7 27.15 32.38 25.14
CA ALA A 7 26.54 32.69 26.44
C ALA A 7 25.18 31.93 26.51
N ALA A 8 25.03 30.82 27.23
CA ALA A 8 24.82 30.68 28.68
C ALA A 8 23.55 31.39 29.21
N GLY A 9 22.45 30.62 29.26
CA GLY A 9 21.51 30.52 30.40
C GLY A 9 20.64 31.72 30.80
N LEU A 10 19.32 31.56 30.62
CA LEU A 10 18.22 32.03 31.50
C LEU A 10 16.96 31.32 30.96
N GLY A 11 16.35 30.39 31.68
CA GLY A 11 15.45 30.69 32.78
C GLY A 11 14.00 30.48 32.28
N LEU A 12 13.23 29.67 33.00
CA LEU A 12 11.89 29.17 32.71
C LEU A 12 10.93 30.14 31.97
N ALA A 13 10.18 29.58 31.01
CA ALA A 13 8.77 29.88 30.88
C ALA A 13 8.01 28.59 30.53
N MET A 14 7.64 27.82 31.54
CA MET A 14 6.57 26.83 31.41
C MET A 14 5.21 27.54 31.56
N VAL A 15 4.36 27.30 30.56
CA VAL A 15 2.89 27.14 30.56
C VAL A 15 2.01 28.16 31.29
N THR A 16 1.10 28.77 30.52
CA THR A 16 -0.30 28.94 30.95
C THR A 16 -1.24 28.63 29.77
N SER A 17 -1.55 27.36 29.54
CA SER A 17 -2.75 27.02 28.76
C SER A 17 -3.96 27.30 29.64
N ALA A 18 -4.56 28.48 29.48
CA ALA A 18 -5.81 28.83 30.15
C ALA A 18 -6.85 27.75 29.86
N GLN A 19 -7.32 27.12 30.93
CA GLN A 19 -8.27 26.02 30.90
C GLN A 19 -9.65 26.59 30.58
N ALA A 20 -10.15 26.30 29.38
CA ALA A 20 -11.59 26.28 29.10
C ALA A 20 -12.06 24.82 29.21
N ALA A 21 -12.15 24.35 30.45
CA ALA A 21 -12.74 23.06 30.78
C ALA A 21 -14.23 23.28 31.00
N ASP A 22 -15.08 22.71 30.12
CA ASP A 22 -16.34 22.12 30.60
C ASP A 22 -17.08 21.25 29.58
N LYS A 23 -16.81 21.33 28.27
CA LYS A 23 -17.48 20.44 27.27
C LYS A 23 -16.63 20.04 26.06
N ILE A 24 -15.31 20.07 26.16
CA ILE A 24 -14.44 19.66 25.05
C ILE A 24 -13.69 18.40 25.47
N ALA A 25 -14.17 17.24 25.01
CA ALA A 25 -13.40 16.01 25.04
C ALA A 25 -12.44 16.00 23.85
N ILE A 26 -11.14 16.04 24.11
CA ILE A 26 -10.12 15.88 23.07
C ILE A 26 -9.92 14.37 22.87
N VAL A 27 -10.40 13.86 21.73
CA VAL A 27 -10.18 12.47 21.34
C VAL A 27 -9.06 12.42 20.30
N ASN A 28 -8.00 11.67 20.59
CA ASN A 28 -6.96 11.38 19.62
C ASN A 28 -7.42 10.22 18.72
N MET A 29 -8.06 10.58 17.61
CA MET A 29 -8.58 9.62 16.63
C MET A 29 -7.49 8.72 16.03
N GLY A 30 -6.25 9.19 15.90
CA GLY A 30 -5.13 8.37 15.45
C GLY A 30 -4.79 7.25 16.44
N ASN A 31 -4.71 7.58 17.72
CA ASN A 31 -4.45 6.60 18.78
C ASN A 31 -5.62 5.61 18.94
N LEU A 32 -6.86 6.09 18.84
CA LEU A 32 -8.06 5.25 18.88
C LEU A 32 -8.08 4.27 17.69
N PHE A 33 -7.80 4.75 16.48
CA PHE A 33 -7.75 3.92 15.28
C PHE A 33 -6.65 2.85 15.39
N GLN A 34 -5.47 3.21 15.89
CA GLN A 34 -4.36 2.27 16.08
C GLN A 34 -4.69 1.20 17.14
N GLN A 35 -5.28 1.59 18.27
CA GLN A 35 -5.73 0.64 19.29
C GLN A 35 -6.83 -0.28 18.78
N VAL A 36 -7.79 0.24 18.04
CA VAL A 36 -8.86 -0.58 17.45
C VAL A 36 -8.29 -1.55 16.40
N ALA A 37 -7.39 -1.10 15.53
CA ALA A 37 -6.75 -1.96 14.55
C ALA A 37 -5.95 -3.11 15.21
N GLN A 38 -5.21 -2.80 16.27
CA GLN A 38 -4.48 -3.79 17.06
C GLN A 38 -5.41 -4.75 17.81
N LYS A 39 -6.50 -4.25 18.40
CA LYS A 39 -7.43 -5.05 19.20
C LYS A 39 -8.34 -5.95 18.35
N THR A 40 -8.71 -5.50 17.15
CA THR A 40 -9.60 -6.24 16.24
C THR A 40 -8.85 -7.17 15.29
N GLY A 41 -7.53 -7.02 15.16
CA GLY A 41 -6.75 -7.79 14.20
C GLY A 41 -7.11 -7.49 12.74
N VAL A 42 -7.82 -6.38 12.46
CA VAL A 42 -8.24 -6.00 11.10
C VAL A 42 -7.05 -5.91 10.15
N SER A 43 -5.87 -5.52 10.64
CA SER A 43 -4.62 -5.52 9.87
C SER A 43 -4.23 -6.93 9.41
N ASN A 44 -4.35 -7.96 10.26
CA ASN A 44 -4.05 -9.34 9.90
C ASN A 44 -5.08 -9.89 8.91
N THR A 45 -6.35 -9.54 9.08
CA THR A 45 -7.41 -9.92 8.13
C THR A 45 -7.15 -9.28 6.76
N LEU A 46 -6.86 -7.98 6.73
CA LEU A 46 -6.51 -7.28 5.49
C LEU A 46 -5.23 -7.86 4.87
N GLU A 47 -4.19 -8.13 5.65
CA GLU A 47 -2.99 -8.79 5.15
C GLU A 47 -3.31 -10.15 4.53
N ASN A 48 -4.14 -10.97 5.19
CA ASN A 48 -4.53 -12.29 4.68
C ASN A 48 -5.32 -12.22 3.38
N GLU A 49 -6.26 -11.28 3.26
CA GLU A 49 -7.07 -11.07 2.06
C GLU A 49 -6.22 -10.51 0.90
N PHE A 50 -5.44 -9.46 1.18
CA PHE A 50 -4.65 -8.78 0.15
C PHE A 50 -3.41 -9.56 -0.26
N LYS A 51 -2.76 -10.33 0.63
CA LYS A 51 -1.62 -11.18 0.23
C LYS A 51 -2.05 -12.30 -0.72
N GLY A 52 -3.23 -12.89 -0.52
CA GLY A 52 -3.77 -13.92 -1.40
C GLY A 52 -4.04 -13.36 -2.79
N ARG A 53 -4.70 -12.19 -2.85
CA ARG A 53 -4.97 -11.48 -4.10
C ARG A 53 -3.68 -10.99 -4.78
N ALA A 54 -2.69 -10.53 -4.01
CA ALA A 54 -1.40 -10.10 -4.54
C ALA A 54 -0.63 -11.27 -5.16
N ALA A 55 -0.60 -12.42 -4.48
CA ALA A 55 0.01 -13.64 -5.00
C ALA A 55 -0.69 -14.11 -6.29
N GLU A 56 -2.01 -14.02 -6.36
CA GLU A 56 -2.78 -14.35 -7.56
C GLU A 56 -2.42 -13.42 -8.73
N LEU A 57 -2.36 -12.10 -8.50
CA LEU A 57 -1.97 -11.11 -9.49
C LEU A 57 -0.54 -11.34 -9.98
N GLN A 58 0.41 -11.56 -9.07
CA GLN A 58 1.80 -11.84 -9.42
C GLN A 58 1.94 -13.11 -10.27
N LYS A 59 1.19 -14.17 -9.95
CA LYS A 59 1.17 -15.40 -10.74
C LYS A 59 0.60 -15.14 -12.15
N MET A 60 -0.50 -14.41 -12.25
CA MET A 60 -1.08 -14.03 -13.54
C MET A 60 -0.11 -13.21 -14.38
N GLU A 61 0.58 -12.23 -13.77
CA GLU A 61 1.58 -11.43 -14.46
C GLU A 61 2.71 -12.31 -15.02
N THR A 62 3.24 -13.21 -14.19
CA THR A 62 4.35 -14.11 -14.59
C THR A 62 3.93 -15.05 -15.73
N ASP A 63 2.71 -15.62 -15.67
CA ASP A 63 2.16 -16.46 -16.74
C ASP A 63 2.00 -15.66 -18.03
N LEU A 64 1.45 -14.45 -17.92
CA LEU A 64 1.21 -13.57 -19.05
C LEU A 64 2.52 -13.14 -19.74
N GLN A 65 3.56 -12.82 -18.95
CA GLN A 65 4.91 -12.54 -19.46
C GLN A 65 5.48 -13.75 -20.20
N SER A 66 5.38 -14.94 -19.60
CA SER A 66 5.87 -16.20 -20.20
C SER A 66 5.16 -16.51 -21.52
N LYS A 67 3.83 -16.34 -21.58
CA LYS A 67 3.03 -16.53 -22.80
C LYS A 67 3.35 -15.51 -23.87
N MET A 68 3.60 -14.25 -23.50
CA MET A 68 4.05 -13.24 -24.46
C MET A 68 5.42 -13.56 -25.05
N GLN A 69 6.38 -13.98 -24.23
CA GLN A 69 7.69 -14.42 -24.73
C GLN A 69 7.56 -15.59 -25.70
N ARG A 70 6.77 -16.60 -25.33
CA ARG A 70 6.48 -17.74 -26.21
C ARG A 70 5.83 -17.27 -27.51
N LEU A 71 4.84 -16.39 -27.41
CA LEU A 71 4.13 -15.85 -28.57
C LEU A 71 5.07 -15.10 -29.53
N GLN A 72 6.01 -14.31 -29.02
CA GLN A 72 7.01 -13.61 -29.83
C GLN A 72 7.89 -14.59 -30.62
N SER A 73 8.28 -15.71 -30.01
CA SER A 73 9.10 -16.75 -30.66
C SER A 73 8.34 -17.69 -31.60
N MET A 74 6.99 -17.71 -31.56
CA MET A 74 6.19 -18.64 -32.35
C MET A 74 6.02 -18.18 -33.80
N LYS A 75 6.14 -19.12 -34.74
CA LYS A 75 5.82 -18.88 -36.16
C LYS A 75 4.32 -18.64 -36.33
N ALA A 76 3.95 -17.95 -37.41
CA ALA A 76 2.55 -17.75 -37.77
C ALA A 76 1.84 -19.09 -37.99
N GLY A 77 0.61 -19.22 -37.49
CA GLY A 77 -0.17 -20.45 -37.56
C GLY A 77 -1.31 -20.48 -36.55
N SER A 78 -2.14 -21.53 -36.62
CA SER A 78 -3.33 -21.69 -35.77
C SER A 78 -3.00 -21.64 -34.27
N ASP A 79 -1.89 -22.26 -33.85
CA ASP A 79 -1.48 -22.28 -32.44
C ASP A 79 -1.04 -20.90 -31.94
N ARG A 80 -0.40 -20.09 -32.80
CA ARG A 80 -0.06 -18.71 -32.48
C ARG A 80 -1.32 -17.88 -32.29
N THR A 81 -2.28 -17.97 -33.20
CA THR A 81 -3.56 -17.26 -33.09
C THR A 81 -4.37 -17.66 -31.86
N LYS A 82 -4.33 -18.94 -31.46
CA LYS A 82 -4.94 -19.40 -30.19
C LYS A 82 -4.26 -18.77 -28.99
N LEU A 83 -2.93 -18.76 -28.96
CA LEU A 83 -2.16 -18.16 -27.87
C LEU A 83 -2.36 -16.64 -27.79
N GLU A 84 -2.48 -15.95 -28.92
CA GLU A 84 -2.80 -14.51 -28.98
C GLU A 84 -4.13 -14.21 -28.29
N LYS A 85 -5.18 -14.99 -28.63
CA LYS A 85 -6.50 -14.85 -28.00
C LYS A 85 -6.47 -15.12 -26.50
N ASP A 86 -5.75 -16.15 -26.08
CA ASP A 86 -5.59 -16.50 -24.67
C ASP A 86 -4.86 -15.39 -23.90
N VAL A 87 -3.75 -14.86 -24.44
CA VAL A 87 -3.03 -13.71 -23.86
C VAL A 87 -3.93 -12.47 -23.76
N MET A 88 -4.75 -12.18 -24.77
CA MET A 88 -5.69 -11.06 -24.73
C MET A 88 -6.75 -11.26 -23.63
N SER A 89 -7.33 -12.46 -23.53
CA SER A 89 -8.31 -12.79 -22.49
C SER A 89 -7.70 -12.65 -21.10
N GLN A 90 -6.51 -13.22 -20.88
CA GLN A 90 -5.82 -13.12 -19.61
C GLN A 90 -5.41 -11.69 -19.26
N ARG A 91 -5.00 -10.87 -20.23
CA ARG A 91 -4.75 -9.43 -20.03
C ARG A 91 -5.98 -8.71 -19.50
N GLN A 92 -7.15 -9.00 -20.08
CA GLN A 92 -8.40 -8.40 -19.64
C GLN A 92 -8.76 -8.84 -18.22
N THR A 93 -8.66 -10.14 -17.92
CA THR A 93 -8.92 -10.67 -16.58
C THR A 93 -7.95 -10.09 -15.54
N PHE A 94 -6.67 -9.97 -15.88
CA PHE A 94 -5.67 -9.33 -15.02
C PHE A 94 -6.06 -7.88 -14.74
N ALA A 95 -6.37 -7.08 -15.77
CA ALA A 95 -6.76 -5.68 -15.61
C ALA A 95 -8.02 -5.51 -14.74
N GLN A 96 -9.00 -6.40 -14.90
CA GLN A 96 -10.21 -6.40 -14.07
C GLN A 96 -9.90 -6.73 -12.61
N LYS A 97 -9.07 -7.76 -12.35
CA LYS A 97 -8.71 -8.16 -10.99
C LYS A 97 -7.80 -7.15 -10.28
N SER A 98 -6.90 -6.51 -11.02
CA SER A 98 -6.01 -5.47 -10.48
C SER A 98 -6.76 -4.17 -10.19
N ALA A 99 -7.80 -3.83 -10.94
CA ALA A 99 -8.59 -2.61 -10.71
C ALA A 99 -9.39 -2.64 -9.39
N GLY A 100 -9.67 -3.82 -8.85
CA GLY A 100 -10.32 -3.97 -7.54
C GLY A 100 -9.36 -4.05 -6.36
N PHE A 101 -8.05 -3.87 -6.60
CA PHE A 101 -7.01 -3.86 -5.59
C PHE A 101 -6.74 -2.42 -5.15
#